data_AF-A0A531B1B3-F1
#
_entry.id   AF-A0A531B1B3-F1
#
_cell.length_a   1.000
_cell.length_b   1.000
_cell.length_c   1.000
_cell.angle_alpha   90.00
_cell.angle_beta   90.00
_cell.angle_gamma   90.00
#
_symmetry.space_group_name_H-M   'P 1'
#
loop_
_entity.id
_entity.type
_entity.pdbx_description
1 polymer ?
#
loop_
_entity_poly.entity_id
_entity_poly.type
_entity_poly.pdbx_seq_one_letter_code
_entity_poly.pdbx_strand_id
1 'polypeptide(L)'
;MSTESGPVPKSGVAEDVQQGPRIAVSALVTNLREYGLILALIAIMVFFQYTTSGTLFKPVNLSNLVQQNSFIIVMALGMLLVIVSGHIDLSVGSVAGFIGALAAMMMVIWPLGPFSNPLVVSIICLIVGGAIGAAQGYWIAYHRIPSFIVTLAGMLIFRGICQALLGGGSSVGPLPVGFKALSSGFIPDVIGSLTLIP
;
A
#
# COMPACT_ATOMS: atom_id res chain seq x y z
N MET A 1 -47.73 51.61 62.08
CA MET A 1 -47.56 50.27 61.48
C MET A 1 -47.10 50.53 60.06
N SER A 2 -45.78 50.58 59.87
CA SER A 2 -45.13 51.09 58.65
C SER A 2 -44.64 49.93 57.81
N THR A 3 -44.84 50.04 56.51
CA THR A 3 -44.63 49.06 55.45
C THR A 3 -43.16 48.81 55.14
N GLU A 4 -42.74 47.54 55.06
CA GLU A 4 -41.58 47.13 54.26
C GLU A 4 -41.97 45.92 53.39
N SER A 5 -42.38 46.21 52.15
CA SER A 5 -42.42 45.23 51.08
C SER A 5 -41.00 45.03 50.56
N GLY A 6 -40.43 43.84 50.79
CA GLY A 6 -39.10 43.47 50.28
C GLY A 6 -39.00 43.59 48.75
N PRO A 7 -37.78 43.75 48.21
CA PRO A 7 -37.58 43.99 46.79
C PRO A 7 -37.99 42.77 45.96
N VAL A 8 -38.82 43.01 44.95
CA VAL A 8 -39.26 42.02 43.96
C VAL A 8 -38.06 41.56 43.13
N PRO A 9 -37.83 40.25 42.95
CA PRO A 9 -36.76 39.77 42.08
C PRO A 9 -37.12 40.12 40.64
N LYS A 10 -36.28 40.96 40.01
CA LYS A 10 -36.40 41.24 38.57
C LYS A 10 -36.23 39.92 37.82
N SER A 11 -37.21 39.53 37.01
CA SER A 11 -37.08 38.41 36.10
C SER A 11 -35.86 38.67 35.21
N GLY A 12 -34.78 37.94 35.47
CA GLY A 12 -33.69 37.81 34.53
C GLY A 12 -34.28 37.12 33.32
N VAL A 13 -34.63 37.92 32.30
CA VAL A 13 -34.73 37.45 30.93
C VAL A 13 -33.45 36.65 30.71
N ALA A 14 -33.58 35.35 30.51
CA ALA A 14 -32.47 34.52 30.12
C ALA A 14 -31.83 35.23 28.92
N GLU A 15 -30.61 35.75 29.11
CA GLU A 15 -29.78 36.16 27.99
C GLU A 15 -29.73 34.95 27.08
N ASP A 16 -30.34 35.11 25.90
CA ASP A 16 -30.21 34.17 24.82
C ASP A 16 -28.71 34.12 24.53
N VAL A 17 -28.03 33.10 25.05
CA VAL A 17 -26.61 32.86 24.86
C VAL A 17 -26.44 32.65 23.37
N GLN A 18 -26.16 33.75 22.69
CA GLN A 18 -26.01 33.83 21.25
C GLN A 18 -24.97 32.78 20.86
N GLN A 19 -25.45 31.66 20.32
CA GLN A 19 -24.63 30.56 19.80
C GLN A 19 -23.98 31.02 18.49
N GLY A 20 -23.13 32.05 18.57
CA GLY A 20 -22.22 32.47 17.52
C GLY A 20 -21.10 31.44 17.31
N PRO A 21 -20.19 31.69 16.35
CA PRO A 21 -19.74 30.87 15.20
C PRO A 21 -19.14 29.47 15.47
N ARG A 22 -19.37 28.88 16.64
CA ARG A 22 -18.91 27.53 17.02
C ARG A 22 -19.45 26.46 16.06
N ILE A 23 -20.65 26.65 15.50
CA ILE A 23 -21.25 25.74 14.51
C ILE A 23 -20.48 25.80 13.18
N ALA A 24 -20.11 26.99 12.72
CA ALA A 24 -19.36 27.17 11.46
C ALA A 24 -17.93 26.64 11.57
N VAL A 25 -17.24 26.90 12.69
CA VAL A 25 -15.89 26.39 12.94
C VAL A 25 -15.90 24.88 13.12
N SER A 26 -16.88 24.32 13.85
CA SER A 26 -17.04 22.88 14.01
C SER A 26 -17.34 22.20 12.67
N ALA A 27 -18.22 22.76 11.85
CA ALA A 27 -18.52 22.22 10.52
C ALA A 27 -17.29 22.28 9.59
N LEU A 28 -16.53 23.39 9.60
CA LEU A 28 -15.28 23.50 8.85
C LEU A 28 -14.26 22.45 9.30
N VAL A 29 -14.08 22.25 10.61
CA VAL A 29 -13.13 21.27 11.15
C VAL A 29 -13.55 19.83 10.84
N THR A 30 -14.83 19.51 10.87
CA THR A 30 -15.33 18.17 10.50
C THR A 30 -15.12 17.90 9.01
N ASN A 31 -15.44 18.86 8.13
CA ASN A 31 -15.18 18.76 6.69
C ASN A 31 -13.68 18.70 6.37
N LEU A 32 -12.84 19.46 7.08
CA LEU A 32 -11.39 19.43 6.91
C LEU A 32 -10.77 18.12 7.41
N ARG A 33 -11.40 17.43 8.37
CA ARG A 33 -10.99 16.07 8.76
C ARG A 33 -11.35 15.04 7.69
N GLU A 34 -12.53 15.17 7.09
CA GLU A 34 -13.05 14.23 6.10
C GLU A 34 -12.33 14.37 4.74
N TYR A 35 -12.04 15.60 4.31
CA TYR A 35 -11.31 15.91 3.08
C TYR A 35 -9.82 16.22 3.27
N GLY A 36 -9.32 16.24 4.52
CA GLY A 36 -7.97 16.70 4.84
C GLY A 36 -6.88 15.90 4.15
N LEU A 37 -7.04 14.58 4.05
CA LEU A 37 -6.08 13.72 3.35
C LEU A 37 -6.04 14.02 1.84
N ILE A 38 -7.20 14.20 1.21
CA ILE A 38 -7.29 14.51 -0.23
C ILE A 38 -6.70 15.88 -0.49
N LEU A 39 -7.03 16.87 0.35
CA LEU A 39 -6.51 18.23 0.23
C LEU A 39 -4.99 18.29 0.47
N ALA A 40 -4.48 17.51 1.42
CA ALA A 40 -3.04 17.34 1.65
C ALA A 40 -2.34 16.67 0.46
N LEU A 41 -2.95 15.63 -0.13
CA LEU A 41 -2.43 14.99 -1.34
C LEU A 41 -2.35 15.99 -2.51
N ILE A 42 -3.42 16.74 -2.76
CA ILE A 42 -3.45 17.76 -3.82
C ILE A 42 -2.38 18.82 -3.58
N ALA A 43 -2.25 19.31 -2.34
CA ALA A 43 -1.24 20.31 -1.98
C ALA A 43 0.19 19.80 -2.25
N ILE A 44 0.49 18.55 -1.86
CA ILE A 44 1.79 17.92 -2.13
C ILE A 44 2.01 17.72 -3.63
N MET A 45 1.00 17.31 -4.39
CA MET A 45 1.08 17.14 -5.84
C MET A 45 1.39 18.47 -6.54
N VAL A 46 0.70 19.56 -6.18
CA VAL A 46 0.94 20.91 -6.72
C VAL A 46 2.34 21.40 -6.35
N PHE A 47 2.76 21.20 -5.10
CA PHE A 47 4.09 21.55 -4.63
C PHE A 47 5.18 20.86 -5.49
N PHE A 48 5.13 19.54 -5.64
CA PHE A 48 6.12 18.81 -6.44
C PHE A 48 6.01 19.10 -7.94
N GLN A 49 4.82 19.37 -8.45
CA GLN A 49 4.64 19.79 -9.83
C GLN A 49 5.35 21.13 -10.11
N TYR A 50 5.24 22.09 -9.19
CA TYR A 50 5.91 23.38 -9.31
C TYR A 50 7.43 23.25 -9.11
N THR A 51 7.86 22.63 -8.01
CA THR A 51 9.29 22.50 -7.67
C THR A 51 10.07 21.63 -8.66
N THR A 52 9.42 20.66 -9.32
CA THR A 52 10.06 19.74 -10.28
C THR A 52 9.82 20.14 -11.74
N SER A 53 9.46 21.41 -12.00
CA SER A 53 9.25 21.95 -13.36
C SER A 53 8.34 21.09 -14.23
N GLY A 54 7.25 20.62 -13.66
CA GLY A 54 6.22 19.85 -14.37
C GLY A 54 6.48 18.35 -14.54
N THR A 55 7.51 17.82 -13.90
CA THR A 55 7.94 16.44 -14.09
C THR A 55 6.97 15.42 -13.47
N LEU A 56 6.21 15.76 -12.43
CA LEU A 56 5.28 14.84 -11.76
C LEU A 56 4.18 14.33 -12.70
N PHE A 57 3.55 15.21 -13.48
CA PHE A 57 2.49 14.83 -14.42
C PHE A 57 2.99 14.33 -15.79
N LYS A 58 4.30 14.13 -15.97
CA LYS A 58 4.80 13.51 -17.22
C LYS A 58 4.26 12.07 -17.34
N PRO A 59 3.78 11.63 -18.52
CA PRO A 59 3.23 10.28 -18.69
C PRO A 59 4.17 9.16 -18.21
N VAL A 60 5.48 9.33 -18.45
CA VAL A 60 6.50 8.38 -17.99
C VAL A 60 6.52 8.27 -16.47
N ASN A 61 6.46 9.38 -15.73
CA ASN A 61 6.47 9.33 -14.26
C ASN A 61 5.18 8.78 -13.68
N LEU A 62 4.04 9.13 -14.27
CA LEU A 62 2.76 8.55 -13.85
C LEU A 62 2.75 7.03 -14.10
N SER A 63 3.25 6.59 -15.27
CA SER A 63 3.36 5.16 -15.57
C SER A 63 4.34 4.44 -14.64
N ASN A 64 5.46 5.06 -14.27
CA ASN A 64 6.42 4.50 -13.32
C ASN A 64 5.83 4.41 -11.91
N LEU A 65 5.07 5.43 -11.48
CA LEU A 65 4.39 5.43 -10.19
C LEU A 65 3.39 4.27 -10.11
N VAL A 66 2.59 4.08 -11.16
CA VAL A 66 1.67 2.94 -11.26
C VAL A 66 2.45 1.63 -11.25
N GLN A 67 3.48 1.47 -12.08
CA GLN A 67 4.29 0.24 -12.13
C GLN A 67 4.94 -0.12 -10.78
N GLN A 68 5.47 0.87 -10.05
CA GLN A 68 6.06 0.66 -8.72
C GLN A 68 5.00 0.23 -7.68
N ASN A 69 3.76 0.70 -7.83
CA ASN A 69 2.66 0.35 -6.92
C ASN A 69 1.84 -0.87 -7.38
N SER A 70 1.99 -1.32 -8.62
CA SER A 70 1.28 -2.49 -9.17
C SER A 70 1.42 -3.71 -8.29
N PHE A 71 2.61 -3.92 -7.72
CA PHE A 71 2.86 -5.02 -6.78
C PHE A 71 1.97 -4.94 -5.52
N ILE A 72 1.80 -3.75 -4.95
CA ILE A 72 0.93 -3.53 -3.77
C ILE A 72 -0.54 -3.80 -4.14
N ILE A 73 -0.97 -3.37 -5.33
CA ILE A 73 -2.34 -3.58 -5.82
C ILE A 73 -2.64 -5.08 -5.95
N VAL A 74 -1.74 -5.86 -6.56
CA VAL A 74 -1.91 -7.31 -6.69
C VAL A 74 -1.95 -7.99 -5.32
N MET A 75 -1.07 -7.60 -4.39
CA MET A 75 -1.12 -8.13 -3.02
C MET A 75 -2.43 -7.77 -2.31
N ALA A 76 -2.96 -6.56 -2.50
CA ALA A 76 -4.20 -6.13 -1.86
C ALA A 76 -5.40 -6.99 -2.31
N LEU A 77 -5.45 -7.38 -3.58
CA LEU A 77 -6.48 -8.31 -4.08
C LEU A 77 -6.38 -9.69 -3.41
N GLY A 78 -5.17 -10.19 -3.15
CA GLY A 78 -4.97 -11.43 -2.39
C GLY A 78 -5.39 -11.30 -0.93
N MET A 79 -4.99 -10.22 -0.26
CA MET A 79 -5.36 -9.94 1.13
C MET A 79 -6.86 -9.75 1.32
N LEU A 80 -7.58 -9.25 0.31
CA LEU A 80 -9.03 -9.14 0.36
C LEU A 80 -9.69 -10.49 0.67
N LEU A 81 -9.24 -11.58 0.03
CA LEU A 81 -9.77 -12.92 0.28
C LEU A 81 -9.53 -13.38 1.72
N VAL A 82 -8.37 -13.03 2.29
CA VAL A 82 -8.03 -13.34 3.69
C VAL A 82 -8.94 -12.58 4.65
N ILE A 83 -9.14 -11.28 4.43
CA ILE A 83 -9.98 -10.44 5.30
C ILE A 83 -11.44 -10.86 5.23
N VAL A 84 -11.96 -11.15 4.04
CA VAL A 84 -13.35 -11.64 3.86
C VAL A 84 -13.56 -12.96 4.59
N SER A 85 -12.53 -13.80 4.71
CA SER A 85 -12.57 -15.05 5.49
C SER A 85 -12.51 -14.84 7.02
N GLY A 86 -12.41 -13.60 7.50
CA GLY A 86 -12.32 -13.26 8.93
C GLY A 86 -10.92 -13.37 9.52
N HIS A 87 -9.88 -13.41 8.68
CA HIS A 87 -8.49 -13.56 9.11
C HIS A 87 -7.65 -12.31 8.79
N ILE A 88 -6.49 -12.23 9.42
CA ILE A 88 -5.46 -11.21 9.16
C ILE A 88 -4.20 -11.92 8.68
N ASP A 89 -3.61 -11.45 7.58
CA ASP A 89 -2.29 -11.87 7.09
C ASP A 89 -1.30 -10.71 7.14
N LEU A 90 -0.38 -10.80 8.10
CA LEU A 90 0.73 -9.86 8.25
C LEU A 90 1.95 -10.26 7.41
N SER A 91 2.06 -11.54 7.02
CA SER A 91 3.26 -12.11 6.41
C SER A 91 3.40 -11.80 4.91
N VAL A 92 2.31 -11.42 4.24
CA VAL A 92 2.26 -11.29 2.76
C VAL A 92 3.40 -10.44 2.19
N GLY A 93 3.73 -9.31 2.81
CA GLY A 93 4.79 -8.43 2.33
C GLY A 93 6.18 -9.06 2.46
N SER A 94 6.46 -9.73 3.59
CA SER A 94 7.72 -10.45 3.80
C SER A 94 7.86 -11.70 2.94
N VAL A 95 6.76 -12.43 2.69
CA VAL A 95 6.76 -13.58 1.79
C VAL A 95 7.04 -13.12 0.37
N ALA A 96 6.36 -12.07 -0.09
CA ALA A 96 6.59 -11.53 -1.42
C ALA A 96 8.02 -10.97 -1.59
N GLY A 97 8.58 -10.31 -0.57
CA GLY A 97 9.98 -9.91 -0.56
C GLY A 97 10.94 -11.10 -0.63
N PHE A 98 10.68 -12.17 0.13
CA PHE A 98 11.46 -13.41 0.08
C PHE A 98 11.39 -14.08 -1.31
N ILE A 99 10.19 -14.19 -1.90
CA ILE A 99 10.01 -14.76 -3.24
C ILE A 99 10.72 -13.92 -4.31
N GLY A 100 10.69 -12.59 -4.20
CA GLY A 100 11.44 -11.69 -5.06
C GLY A 100 12.96 -11.85 -4.93
N ALA A 101 13.45 -11.97 -3.69
CA ALA A 101 14.85 -12.26 -3.42
C ALA A 101 15.27 -13.63 -4.01
N LEU A 102 14.46 -14.66 -3.80
CA LEU A 102 14.69 -15.99 -4.37
C LEU A 102 14.75 -15.95 -5.90
N ALA A 103 13.83 -15.25 -6.54
CA ALA A 103 13.82 -15.08 -8.00
C ALA A 103 15.13 -14.42 -8.48
N ALA A 104 15.56 -13.34 -7.82
CA ALA A 104 16.77 -12.62 -8.18
C ALA A 104 18.04 -13.49 -7.96
N MET A 105 18.11 -14.23 -6.85
CA MET A 105 19.22 -15.16 -6.59
C MET A 105 19.33 -16.24 -7.66
N MET A 106 18.21 -16.86 -8.05
CA MET A 106 18.16 -17.92 -9.06
C MET A 106 18.51 -17.43 -10.47
N MET A 107 18.14 -16.18 -10.79
CA MET A 107 18.41 -15.60 -12.12
C MET A 107 19.81 -15.01 -12.25
N VAL A 108 20.37 -14.45 -11.18
CA VAL A 108 21.59 -13.61 -11.25
C VAL A 108 22.80 -14.26 -10.61
N ILE A 109 22.63 -14.88 -9.44
CA ILE A 109 23.75 -15.31 -8.60
C ILE A 109 24.03 -16.81 -8.73
N TRP A 110 23.00 -17.64 -8.80
CA TRP A 110 23.16 -19.08 -8.94
C TRP A 110 23.21 -19.49 -10.42
N PRO A 111 24.35 -20.02 -10.91
CA PRO A 111 24.46 -20.50 -12.28
C PRO A 111 23.78 -21.87 -12.42
N LEU A 112 22.44 -21.88 -12.47
CA LEU A 112 21.63 -23.10 -12.51
C LEU A 112 21.26 -23.55 -13.94
N GLY A 113 21.90 -22.98 -14.96
CA GLY A 113 21.68 -23.34 -16.36
C GLY A 113 20.22 -23.10 -16.78
N PRO A 114 19.47 -24.13 -17.25
CA PRO A 114 18.07 -23.98 -17.68
C PRO A 114 17.15 -23.44 -16.58
N PHE A 115 17.49 -23.68 -15.31
CA PHE A 115 16.69 -23.20 -14.16
C PHE A 115 16.86 -21.71 -13.88
N SER A 116 17.81 -21.03 -14.53
CA SER A 116 17.90 -19.56 -14.51
C SER A 116 17.00 -18.91 -15.58
N ASN A 117 16.26 -19.70 -16.37
CA ASN A 117 15.29 -19.17 -17.32
C ASN A 117 14.15 -18.43 -16.59
N PRO A 118 13.84 -17.18 -16.97
CA PRO A 118 12.83 -16.38 -16.27
C PRO A 118 11.46 -17.04 -16.13
N LEU A 119 11.01 -17.81 -17.12
CA LEU A 119 9.72 -18.50 -17.07
C LEU A 119 9.73 -19.63 -16.03
N VAL A 120 10.81 -20.40 -16.00
CA VAL A 120 10.98 -21.52 -15.05
C VAL A 120 11.04 -20.99 -13.62
N VAL A 121 11.84 -19.93 -13.39
CA VAL A 121 11.94 -19.29 -12.07
C VAL A 121 10.58 -18.75 -11.63
N SER A 122 9.82 -18.11 -12.53
CA SER A 122 8.48 -17.58 -12.20
C SER A 122 7.52 -18.68 -11.73
N ILE A 123 7.53 -19.85 -12.39
CA ILE A 123 6.72 -21.01 -11.99
C ILE A 123 7.16 -21.53 -10.62
N ILE A 124 8.47 -21.64 -10.39
CA ILE A 124 9.02 -22.07 -9.09
C ILE A 124 8.60 -21.10 -7.98
N CYS A 125 8.70 -19.79 -8.22
CA CYS A 125 8.27 -18.76 -7.28
C CYS A 125 6.76 -18.86 -6.94
N LEU A 126 5.91 -19.13 -7.93
CA LEU A 126 4.48 -19.35 -7.70
C LEU A 126 4.23 -20.60 -6.84
N ILE A 127 4.92 -21.70 -7.12
CA ILE A 127 4.80 -22.95 -6.34
C ILE A 127 5.26 -22.73 -4.91
N VAL A 128 6.43 -22.10 -4.71
CA VAL A 128 6.98 -21.84 -3.37
C VAL A 128 6.08 -20.88 -2.59
N GLY A 129 5.61 -19.79 -3.21
CA GLY A 129 4.68 -18.85 -2.59
C GLY A 129 3.35 -19.52 -2.20
N GLY A 130 2.79 -20.33 -3.10
CA GLY A 130 1.59 -21.11 -2.82
C GLY A 130 1.79 -22.13 -1.70
N ALA A 131 2.93 -22.82 -1.66
CA ALA A 131 3.27 -23.77 -0.60
C ALA A 131 3.42 -23.07 0.76
N ILE A 132 4.03 -21.88 0.81
CA ILE A 132 4.14 -21.08 2.03
C ILE A 132 2.75 -20.67 2.53
N GLY A 133 1.89 -20.17 1.64
CA GLY A 133 0.52 -19.80 1.97
C GLY A 133 -0.29 -21.00 2.46
N ALA A 134 -0.17 -22.15 1.80
CA ALA A 134 -0.81 -23.40 2.21
C ALA A 134 -0.31 -23.89 3.57
N ALA A 135 0.99 -23.78 3.85
CA ALA A 135 1.56 -24.14 5.14
C ALA A 135 1.03 -23.26 6.26
N GLN A 136 0.98 -21.93 6.07
CA GLN A 136 0.39 -21.03 7.07
C GLN A 136 -1.11 -21.31 7.24
N GLY A 137 -1.84 -21.50 6.15
CA GLY A 137 -3.26 -21.85 6.16
C GLY A 137 -3.55 -23.18 6.86
N TYR A 138 -2.65 -24.17 6.74
CA TYR A 138 -2.77 -25.46 7.41
C TYR A 138 -2.78 -25.33 8.94
N TRP A 139 -1.87 -24.54 9.51
CA TRP A 139 -1.82 -24.30 10.95
C TRP A 139 -3.08 -23.56 11.45
N ILE A 140 -3.59 -22.63 10.65
CA ILE A 140 -4.80 -21.88 10.98
C ILE A 140 -6.03 -22.79 10.92
N ALA A 141 -6.21 -23.55 9.83
CA ALA A 141 -7.42 -24.34 9.59
C ALA A 141 -7.50 -25.60 10.46
N TYR A 142 -6.40 -26.35 10.59
CA TYR A 142 -6.42 -27.66 11.27
C TYR A 142 -6.05 -27.56 12.74
N HIS A 143 -5.07 -26.73 13.09
CA HIS A 143 -4.62 -26.57 14.48
C HIS A 143 -5.34 -25.43 15.22
N ARG A 144 -6.21 -24.68 14.51
CA ARG A 144 -7.04 -23.58 15.07
C ARG A 144 -6.21 -22.52 15.81
N ILE A 145 -4.97 -22.32 15.36
CA ILE A 145 -4.11 -21.25 15.89
C ILE A 145 -4.58 -19.92 15.29
N PRO A 146 -4.72 -18.85 16.08
CA PRO A 146 -5.10 -17.54 15.56
C PRO A 146 -4.19 -17.06 14.41
N SER A 147 -4.77 -16.60 13.30
CA SER A 147 -4.01 -16.26 12.08
C SER A 147 -2.98 -15.16 12.29
N PHE A 148 -3.26 -14.21 13.18
CA PHE A 148 -2.32 -13.15 13.55
C PHE A 148 -0.99 -13.73 14.06
N ILE A 149 -1.03 -14.79 14.89
CA ILE A 149 0.17 -15.39 15.47
C ILE A 149 0.96 -16.13 14.38
N VAL A 150 0.28 -16.94 13.57
CA VAL A 150 0.90 -17.71 12.48
C VAL A 150 1.56 -16.77 11.47
N THR A 151 0.87 -15.70 11.07
CA THR A 151 1.34 -14.76 10.05
C THR A 151 2.37 -13.78 10.59
N LEU A 152 2.33 -13.39 11.88
CA LEU A 152 3.40 -12.61 12.50
C LEU A 152 4.69 -13.44 12.62
N ALA A 153 4.60 -14.69 13.06
CA ALA A 153 5.75 -15.59 13.10
C ALA A 153 6.30 -15.84 11.68
N GLY A 154 5.42 -16.11 10.72
CA GLY A 154 5.77 -16.22 9.31
C GLY A 154 6.49 -14.98 8.80
N MET A 155 6.01 -13.78 9.16
CA MET A 155 6.65 -12.54 8.76
C MET A 155 8.12 -12.47 9.21
N LEU A 156 8.38 -12.76 10.48
CA LEU A 156 9.73 -12.71 11.03
C LEU A 156 10.66 -13.75 10.38
N ILE A 157 10.16 -14.96 10.14
CA ILE A 157 10.93 -16.04 9.49
C ILE A 157 11.29 -15.63 8.06
N PHE A 158 10.32 -15.29 7.22
CA PHE A 158 10.59 -14.98 5.81
C PHE A 158 11.38 -13.69 5.65
N ARG A 159 11.17 -12.70 6.53
CA ARG A 159 11.99 -11.49 6.57
C ARG A 159 13.44 -11.80 6.94
N GLY A 160 13.66 -12.67 7.93
CA GLY A 160 15.00 -13.11 8.33
C GLY A 160 15.71 -13.90 7.22
N ILE A 161 15.01 -14.85 6.59
CA ILE A 161 15.56 -15.63 5.47
C ILE A 161 15.86 -14.72 4.28
N CYS A 162 14.97 -13.80 3.93
CA CYS A 162 15.20 -12.82 2.87
C CYS A 162 16.47 -11.98 3.14
N GLN A 163 16.63 -11.49 4.37
CA GLN A 163 17.82 -10.74 4.77
C GLN A 163 19.10 -11.58 4.69
N ALA A 164 19.03 -12.85 5.08
CA ALA A 164 20.16 -13.79 4.98
C ALA A 164 20.52 -14.09 3.52
N LEU A 165 19.53 -14.31 2.65
CA LEU A 165 19.73 -14.58 1.23
C LEU A 165 20.38 -13.40 0.50
N LEU A 166 19.95 -12.17 0.82
CA LEU A 166 20.48 -10.95 0.21
C LEU A 166 21.77 -10.43 0.89
N GLY A 167 22.36 -11.21 1.81
CA GLY A 167 23.61 -10.85 2.49
C GLY A 167 23.52 -9.54 3.28
N GLY A 168 22.37 -9.25 3.91
CA GLY A 168 22.18 -8.01 4.67
C GLY A 168 21.34 -6.93 3.98
N GLY A 169 20.60 -7.27 2.92
CA GLY A 169 19.66 -6.36 2.25
C GLY A 169 20.19 -5.72 0.97
N SER A 170 21.17 -6.35 0.33
CA SER A 170 21.73 -5.88 -0.94
C SER A 170 20.71 -6.04 -2.07
N SER A 171 20.70 -5.10 -3.02
CA SER A 171 19.90 -5.20 -4.24
C SER A 171 20.59 -6.12 -5.25
N VAL A 172 19.89 -7.18 -5.69
CA VAL A 172 20.42 -8.15 -6.66
C VAL A 172 19.95 -7.78 -8.07
N GLY A 173 20.91 -7.51 -8.96
CA GLY A 173 20.67 -7.19 -10.38
C GLY A 173 21.97 -7.08 -11.17
N PRO A 174 21.90 -6.89 -12.50
CA PRO A 174 20.71 -6.68 -13.32
C PRO A 174 19.99 -7.99 -13.69
N LEU A 175 18.65 -7.96 -13.75
CA LEU A 175 17.82 -9.08 -14.18
C LEU A 175 17.86 -9.26 -15.71
N PRO A 176 17.62 -10.49 -16.22
CA PRO A 176 17.58 -10.76 -17.66
C PRO A 176 16.60 -9.85 -18.41
N VAL A 177 16.99 -9.39 -19.60
CA VAL A 177 16.22 -8.39 -20.40
C VAL A 177 14.80 -8.85 -20.70
N GLY A 178 14.61 -10.14 -21.04
CA GLY A 178 13.29 -10.71 -21.29
C GLY A 178 12.36 -10.67 -20.08
N PHE A 179 12.90 -10.83 -18.86
CA PHE A 179 12.13 -10.70 -17.63
C PHE A 179 11.81 -9.24 -17.31
N LYS A 180 12.76 -8.33 -17.55
CA LYS A 180 12.54 -6.89 -17.39
C LYS A 180 11.46 -6.39 -18.35
N ALA A 181 11.46 -6.86 -19.59
CA ALA A 181 10.47 -6.51 -20.62
C ALA A 181 9.04 -6.95 -20.28
N LEU A 182 8.84 -8.01 -19.49
CA LEU A 182 7.52 -8.40 -18.97
C LEU A 182 6.91 -7.36 -18.03
N SER A 183 7.75 -6.61 -17.31
CA SER A 183 7.32 -5.60 -16.33
C SER A 183 7.30 -4.19 -16.93
N SER A 184 8.32 -3.83 -17.71
CA SER A 184 8.51 -2.48 -18.26
C SER A 184 8.23 -2.38 -19.77
N GLY A 185 7.68 -3.43 -20.38
CA GLY A 185 7.34 -3.43 -21.80
C GLY A 185 6.17 -2.52 -22.09
N PHE A 186 6.29 -1.69 -23.11
CA PHE A 186 5.16 -0.94 -23.65
C PHE A 186 4.34 -1.88 -24.54
N ILE A 187 3.01 -1.72 -24.53
CA ILE A 187 2.15 -2.36 -25.52
C ILE A 187 2.66 -1.87 -26.89
N PRO A 188 3.07 -2.76 -27.81
CA PRO A 188 3.43 -2.34 -29.16
C PRO A 188 2.25 -1.57 -29.74
N ASP A 189 2.49 -0.48 -30.46
CA ASP A 189 1.43 0.29 -31.13
C ASP A 189 0.70 -0.65 -32.11
N VAL A 190 -0.37 -1.31 -31.64
CA VAL A 190 -1.16 -2.27 -32.42
C VAL A 190 -1.90 -1.53 -33.54
N ILE A 191 -2.13 -0.24 -33.33
CA ILE A 191 -2.54 0.75 -34.30
C ILE A 191 -1.27 1.58 -34.50
N GLY A 192 -0.56 1.37 -35.61
CA GLY A 192 0.78 1.94 -35.85
C GLY A 192 0.87 3.45 -35.63
N SER A 193 2.09 3.98 -35.67
CA SER A 193 2.39 5.39 -35.47
C SER A 193 1.56 6.30 -36.38
N LEU A 194 0.38 6.73 -35.93
CA LEU A 194 -0.17 8.04 -36.28
C LEU A 194 0.66 9.08 -35.51
N THR A 195 1.94 9.11 -35.86
CA THR A 195 2.80 10.27 -35.78
C THR A 195 2.08 11.38 -36.54
N LEU A 196 1.29 12.18 -35.82
CA LEU A 196 1.22 13.59 -36.11
C LEU A 196 2.64 14.12 -35.87
N ILE A 197 3.41 14.12 -36.95
CA ILE A 197 4.62 14.91 -37.11
C ILE A 197 4.18 16.38 -36.99
N PRO A 198 4.78 17.16 -36.09
CA PRO A 198 5.20 18.51 -36.45
C PRO A 198 6.67 18.51 -36.85
#